data_AF-A0A3A9GEI9-F1
#
_entry.id   AF-A0A3A9GEI9-F1
#
_cell.length_a   1.000
_cell.length_b   1.000
_cell.length_c   1.000
_cell.angle_alpha   90.00
_cell.angle_beta   90.00
_cell.angle_gamma   90.00
#
_symmetry.space_group_name_H-M   'P 1'
#
loop_
_entity.id
_entity.type
_entity.pdbx_description
1 polymer ?
#
loop_
_entity_poly.entity_id
_entity_poly.type
_entity_poly.pdbx_seq_one_letter_code
_entity_poly.pdbx_strand_id
1 'polypeptide(L)'
;MVSVLYIGQYTESGKFATIQWQYFMEWCKTECNKIIIYSQISYDIICYKMPLYCKINELNKPDETMEIHAYEIYIIDVRFWDYIQEYNYNIDNEDDISYIFFFYEEKNIASLEVVDYENYILIEEPVSQEEKFLLNKELVLENIQCCVKGKSDIDNLLQGESWKPLGDNLKSSINCFQSQEQYRELPSRK
;
A
#
# COMPACT_ATOMS: atom_id res chain seq x y z
N MET A 1 7.36 2.80 14.44
CA MET A 1 7.00 1.39 14.22
C MET A 1 6.10 1.38 13.01
N VAL A 2 6.49 0.66 11.97
CA VAL A 2 5.78 0.65 10.70
C VAL A 2 4.76 -0.48 10.70
N SER A 3 3.54 -0.18 10.25
CA SER A 3 2.53 -1.21 10.01
C SER A 3 2.61 -1.66 8.55
N VAL A 4 2.65 -2.97 8.31
CA VAL A 4 2.85 -3.53 6.97
C VAL A 4 1.57 -4.14 6.43
N LEU A 5 1.18 -3.74 5.23
CA LEU A 5 0.06 -4.30 4.49
C LEU A 5 0.57 -5.01 3.23
N TYR A 6 0.35 -6.31 3.17
CA TYR A 6 0.57 -7.13 1.99
C TYR A 6 -0.44 -6.79 0.90
N ILE A 7 0.04 -6.48 -0.32
CA ILE A 7 -0.79 -6.21 -1.50
C ILE A 7 -0.53 -7.18 -2.66
N GLY A 8 0.34 -8.17 -2.45
CA GLY A 8 0.59 -9.25 -3.38
C GLY A 8 1.44 -8.89 -4.59
N GLN A 9 1.49 -9.80 -5.56
CA GLN A 9 2.13 -9.60 -6.85
C GLN A 9 1.16 -8.90 -7.80
N TYR A 10 1.68 -8.08 -8.71
CA TYR A 10 0.88 -7.61 -9.84
C TYR A 10 0.64 -8.76 -10.84
N THR A 11 -0.46 -8.68 -11.56
CA THR A 11 -0.84 -9.66 -12.60
C THR A 11 0.04 -9.54 -13.84
N GLU A 12 -0.08 -10.46 -14.81
CA GLU A 12 0.59 -10.34 -16.12
C GLU A 12 0.27 -9.02 -16.86
N SER A 13 -0.84 -8.35 -16.48
CA SER A 13 -1.22 -7.02 -16.98
C SER A 13 -0.65 -5.85 -16.17
N GLY A 14 0.25 -6.10 -15.21
CA GLY A 14 0.87 -5.09 -14.34
C GLY A 14 -0.06 -4.52 -13.25
N LYS A 15 -1.22 -5.13 -13.01
CA LYS A 15 -2.20 -4.64 -12.03
C LYS A 15 -2.20 -5.44 -10.75
N PHE A 16 -2.21 -4.77 -9.60
CA PHE A 16 -2.51 -5.41 -8.31
C PHE A 16 -4.00 -5.77 -8.23
N ALA A 17 -4.31 -7.06 -8.13
CA ALA A 17 -5.68 -7.57 -8.10
C ALA A 17 -6.14 -7.99 -6.68
N THR A 18 -5.30 -7.77 -5.66
CA THR A 18 -5.63 -8.13 -4.29
C THR A 18 -6.68 -7.18 -3.72
N ILE A 19 -7.55 -7.71 -2.86
CA ILE A 19 -8.58 -6.92 -2.19
C ILE A 19 -7.95 -5.91 -1.21
N GLN A 20 -6.79 -6.23 -0.64
CA GLN A 20 -5.99 -5.34 0.22
C GLN A 20 -5.59 -4.05 -0.50
N TRP A 21 -5.16 -4.15 -1.78
CA TRP A 21 -4.85 -2.99 -2.61
C TRP A 21 -6.06 -2.08 -2.81
N GLN A 22 -7.22 -2.67 -3.10
CA GLN A 22 -8.48 -1.93 -3.27
C GLN A 22 -8.86 -1.18 -1.98
N TYR A 23 -8.79 -1.84 -0.82
CA TYR A 23 -9.05 -1.18 0.46
C TYR A 23 -8.06 -0.04 0.75
N PHE A 24 -6.79 -0.20 0.37
CA PHE A 24 -5.80 0.85 0.53
C PHE A 24 -6.10 2.06 -0.36
N MET A 25 -6.50 1.83 -1.62
CA MET A 25 -6.95 2.91 -2.51
C MET A 25 -8.21 3.62 -2.00
N GLU A 26 -9.19 2.90 -1.48
CA GLU A 26 -10.39 3.49 -0.84
C GLU A 26 -10.03 4.34 0.37
N TRP A 27 -9.05 3.92 1.18
CA TRP A 27 -8.54 4.71 2.29
C TRP A 27 -7.82 5.98 1.81
N CYS A 28 -7.02 5.90 0.74
CA CYS A 28 -6.37 7.06 0.13
C CYS A 28 -7.38 8.12 -0.34
N LYS A 29 -8.60 7.74 -0.75
CA LYS A 29 -9.65 8.71 -1.12
C LYS A 29 -10.02 9.68 0.00
N THR A 30 -9.85 9.29 1.27
CA THR A 30 -10.15 10.16 2.42
C THR A 30 -8.91 10.68 3.13
N GLU A 31 -7.83 9.90 3.15
CA GLU A 31 -6.65 10.20 3.96
C GLU A 31 -5.41 10.55 3.14
N CYS A 32 -5.49 10.64 1.81
CA CYS A 32 -4.35 10.99 0.98
C CYS A 32 -4.73 12.07 -0.04
N ASN A 33 -4.03 13.19 0.00
CA ASN A 33 -4.26 14.32 -0.91
C ASN A 33 -3.03 14.64 -1.77
N LYS A 34 -1.92 13.92 -1.56
CA LYS A 34 -0.68 14.12 -2.29
C LYS A 34 0.11 12.82 -2.37
N ILE A 35 0.77 12.58 -3.50
CA ILE A 35 1.82 11.57 -3.61
C ILE A 35 3.12 12.18 -4.10
N ILE A 36 4.23 11.55 -3.75
CA ILE A 36 5.51 11.75 -4.44
C ILE A 36 5.85 10.44 -5.13
N ILE A 37 6.14 10.49 -6.42
CA ILE A 37 6.59 9.33 -7.19
C ILE A 37 8.03 9.51 -7.61
N TYR A 38 8.77 8.40 -7.63
CA TYR A 38 10.09 8.33 -8.25
C TYR A 38 10.02 7.42 -9.46
N SER A 39 10.54 7.91 -10.58
CA SER A 39 10.48 7.23 -11.88
C SER A 39 11.53 7.79 -12.82
N GLN A 40 11.93 7.03 -13.85
CA GLN A 40 12.77 7.53 -14.93
C GLN A 40 11.97 8.25 -16.04
N ILE A 41 10.64 8.26 -15.92
CA ILE A 41 9.72 8.98 -16.81
C ILE A 41 10.07 10.48 -16.80
N SER A 42 10.16 11.09 -17.99
CA SER A 42 10.32 12.55 -18.12
C SER A 42 9.04 13.34 -17.79
N TYR A 43 9.19 14.63 -17.46
CA TYR A 43 8.07 15.48 -17.05
C TYR A 43 6.92 15.54 -18.09
N ASP A 44 7.26 15.61 -19.38
CA ASP A 44 6.24 15.65 -20.44
C ASP A 44 5.43 14.35 -20.51
N ILE A 45 6.08 13.20 -20.33
CA ILE A 45 5.44 11.89 -20.36
C ILE A 45 4.58 11.69 -19.11
N ILE A 46 5.05 12.09 -17.93
CA ILE A 46 4.24 11.93 -16.70
C ILE A 46 2.99 12.81 -16.75
N CYS A 47 3.10 14.03 -17.28
CA CYS A 47 1.94 14.91 -17.50
C CYS A 47 0.94 14.32 -18.50
N TYR A 48 1.42 13.56 -19.50
CA TYR A 48 0.55 12.87 -20.45
C TYR A 48 -0.11 11.62 -19.86
N LYS A 49 0.63 10.83 -19.07
CA LYS A 49 0.13 9.60 -18.45
C LYS A 49 -0.88 9.86 -17.34
N MET A 50 -0.60 10.84 -16.48
CA MET A 50 -1.43 11.11 -15.31
C MET A 50 -2.77 11.75 -15.69
N PRO A 51 -3.88 11.36 -15.03
CA PRO A 51 -5.19 11.90 -15.35
C PRO A 51 -5.30 13.37 -14.95
N LEU A 52 -6.25 14.09 -15.58
CA LEU A 52 -6.59 15.48 -15.26
C LEU A 52 -7.15 15.70 -13.83
N TYR A 53 -7.09 14.67 -12.98
CA TYR A 53 -7.50 14.65 -11.58
C TYR A 53 -6.36 15.03 -10.62
N CYS A 54 -5.24 15.51 -11.15
CA CYS A 54 -4.09 15.94 -10.35
C CYS A 54 -3.41 17.20 -10.90
N LYS A 55 -2.54 17.79 -10.07
CA LYS A 55 -1.52 18.76 -10.47
C LYS A 55 -0.15 18.16 -10.20
N ILE A 56 0.77 18.30 -11.14
CA ILE A 56 2.10 17.70 -11.08
C ILE A 56 3.12 18.84 -10.97
N ASN A 57 4.05 18.70 -10.03
CA ASN A 57 5.23 19.54 -9.93
C ASN A 57 6.47 18.64 -10.00
N GLU A 58 7.43 19.01 -10.84
CA GLU A 58 8.75 18.38 -10.81
C GLU A 58 9.51 18.86 -9.58
N LEU A 59 10.06 17.92 -8.82
CA LEU A 59 10.93 18.18 -7.68
C LEU A 59 12.39 18.08 -8.12
N ASN A 60 13.30 18.57 -7.28
CA ASN A 60 14.72 18.32 -7.47
C ASN A 60 14.97 16.81 -7.47
N LYS A 61 15.82 16.36 -8.39
CA LYS A 61 16.26 14.96 -8.41
C LYS A 61 16.85 14.58 -7.05
N PRO A 62 16.57 13.36 -6.55
CA PRO A 62 17.20 12.87 -5.33
C PRO A 62 18.73 12.73 -5.52
N ASP A 63 19.15 12.41 -6.74
CA ASP A 63 20.55 12.34 -7.16
C ASP A 63 20.68 12.87 -8.60
N GLU A 64 21.52 13.88 -8.82
CA GLU A 64 21.74 14.47 -10.15
C GLU A 64 22.44 13.52 -11.12
N THR A 65 23.13 12.49 -10.60
CA THR A 65 23.86 11.50 -11.40
C THR A 65 22.97 10.34 -11.86
N MET A 66 21.78 10.21 -11.30
CA MET A 66 20.81 9.19 -11.68
C MET A 66 19.73 9.78 -12.60
N GLU A 67 19.27 8.99 -13.56
CA GLU A 67 18.12 9.33 -14.40
C GLU A 67 16.80 9.07 -13.67
N ILE A 68 16.75 9.32 -12.36
CA ILE A 68 15.54 9.20 -11.54
C ILE A 68 15.00 10.59 -11.28
N HIS A 69 13.78 10.82 -11.75
CA HIS A 69 13.00 12.02 -11.53
C HIS A 69 12.09 11.83 -10.31
N ALA A 70 11.77 12.94 -9.66
CA ALA A 70 10.84 13.00 -8.54
C ALA A 70 9.69 13.94 -8.89
N TYR A 71 8.45 13.47 -8.72
CA TYR A 71 7.25 14.26 -9.03
C TYR A 71 6.35 14.33 -7.82
N GLU A 72 6.01 15.55 -7.41
CA GLU A 72 4.96 15.81 -6.44
C GLU A 72 3.63 15.93 -7.18
N ILE A 73 2.66 15.08 -6.83
CA ILE A 73 1.36 15.02 -7.48
C ILE A 73 0.29 15.34 -6.43
N TYR A 74 -0.33 16.51 -6.56
CA TYR A 74 -1.47 16.91 -5.74
C TYR A 74 -2.76 16.38 -6.34
N ILE A 75 -3.52 15.61 -5.57
CA ILE A 75 -4.82 15.09 -5.98
C ILE A 75 -5.86 16.22 -5.87
N ILE A 76 -6.51 16.55 -6.98
CA ILE A 76 -7.62 17.53 -7.02
C ILE A 76 -8.99 16.88 -7.12
N ASP A 77 -9.06 15.60 -7.51
CA ASP A 77 -10.29 14.83 -7.61
C ASP A 77 -10.05 13.38 -7.18
N VAL A 78 -10.94 12.83 -6.34
CA VAL A 78 -10.82 11.49 -5.75
C VAL A 78 -10.79 10.36 -6.78
N ARG A 79 -11.27 10.58 -8.02
CA ARG A 79 -11.16 9.64 -9.14
C ARG A 79 -9.72 9.35 -9.55
N PHE A 80 -8.77 10.17 -9.12
CA PHE A 80 -7.34 9.87 -9.23
C PHE A 80 -7.00 8.50 -8.62
N TRP A 81 -7.61 8.16 -7.48
CA TRP A 81 -7.33 6.89 -6.81
C TRP A 81 -7.86 5.68 -7.57
N ASP A 82 -8.96 5.83 -8.32
CA ASP A 82 -9.44 4.77 -9.22
C ASP A 82 -8.45 4.53 -10.37
N TYR A 83 -7.77 5.58 -10.85
CA TYR A 83 -6.71 5.47 -11.84
C TYR A 83 -5.48 4.76 -11.28
N ILE A 84 -5.02 5.13 -10.08
CA ILE A 84 -3.86 4.47 -9.43
C ILE A 84 -4.18 3.00 -9.13
N GLN A 85 -5.40 2.69 -8.70
CA GLN A 85 -5.82 1.31 -8.46
C GLN A 85 -5.64 0.43 -9.71
N GLU A 86 -6.01 0.96 -10.88
CA GLU A 86 -5.99 0.27 -12.17
C GLU A 86 -4.70 0.49 -12.97
N TYR A 87 -3.70 1.14 -12.37
CA TYR A 87 -2.45 1.48 -13.03
C TYR A 87 -1.68 0.20 -13.39
N ASN A 88 -1.04 0.22 -14.56
CA ASN A 88 -0.25 -0.89 -15.05
C ASN A 88 1.20 -0.63 -14.66
N TYR A 89 1.65 -1.30 -13.59
CA TYR A 89 3.00 -1.32 -13.08
C TYR A 89 3.83 -2.37 -13.84
N ASN A 90 4.86 -1.94 -14.52
CA ASN A 90 5.82 -2.79 -15.22
C ASN A 90 7.25 -2.32 -14.89
N ILE A 91 7.91 -3.04 -13.98
CA ILE A 91 9.27 -2.70 -13.56
C ILE A 91 10.32 -2.88 -14.65
N ASP A 92 10.03 -3.66 -15.69
CA ASP A 92 10.92 -3.83 -16.85
C ASP A 92 10.83 -2.65 -17.80
N ASN A 93 9.86 -1.75 -17.60
CA ASN A 93 9.72 -0.53 -18.36
C ASN A 93 10.35 0.64 -17.59
N GLU A 94 11.44 1.19 -18.11
CA GLU A 94 12.09 2.38 -17.56
C GLU A 94 11.11 3.56 -17.41
N ASP A 95 10.08 3.61 -18.28
CA ASP A 95 9.00 4.59 -18.20
C ASP A 95 7.92 4.23 -17.16
N ASP A 96 8.24 3.62 -16.02
CA ASP A 96 7.24 3.27 -15.01
C ASP A 96 7.55 3.72 -13.57
N ILE A 97 6.53 3.67 -12.71
CA ILE A 97 6.61 4.11 -11.32
C ILE A 97 7.28 3.02 -10.49
N SER A 98 8.44 3.34 -9.91
CA SER A 98 9.19 2.42 -9.06
C SER A 98 8.88 2.61 -7.57
N TYR A 99 8.65 3.85 -7.14
CA TYR A 99 8.33 4.17 -5.75
C TYR A 99 7.21 5.21 -5.66
N ILE A 100 6.34 5.03 -4.66
CA ILE A 100 5.27 5.96 -4.32
C ILE A 100 5.32 6.25 -2.83
N PHE A 101 5.34 7.52 -2.46
CA PHE A 101 5.11 7.99 -1.10
C PHE A 101 3.76 8.69 -1.04
N PHE A 102 2.94 8.34 -0.06
CA PHE A 102 1.59 8.84 0.14
C PHE A 102 1.60 9.87 1.28
N PHE A 103 0.91 10.99 1.08
CA PHE A 103 0.89 12.09 2.02
C PHE A 103 -0.53 12.55 2.33
N TYR A 104 -0.74 12.87 3.62
CA TYR A 104 -1.82 13.71 4.08
C TYR A 104 -1.24 15.05 4.50
N GLU A 105 -1.56 16.10 3.76
CA GLU A 105 -0.94 17.41 3.93
C GLU A 105 0.60 17.30 3.76
N GLU A 106 1.36 17.52 4.83
CA GLU A 106 2.83 17.42 4.84
C GLU A 106 3.33 16.10 5.44
N LYS A 107 2.46 15.29 6.04
CA LYS A 107 2.85 14.05 6.72
C LYS A 107 2.90 12.90 5.71
N ASN A 108 4.05 12.21 5.64
CA ASN A 108 4.12 10.91 5.00
C ASN A 108 3.30 9.90 5.82
N ILE A 109 2.31 9.27 5.19
CA ILE A 109 1.40 8.32 5.83
C ILE A 109 1.65 6.88 5.36
N ALA A 110 2.24 6.70 4.19
CA ALA A 110 2.61 5.38 3.69
C ALA A 110 3.63 5.47 2.54
N SER A 111 4.29 4.36 2.24
CA SER A 111 5.12 4.19 1.05
C SER A 111 4.92 2.82 0.40
N LEU A 112 5.23 2.76 -0.89
CA LEU A 112 5.26 1.57 -1.72
C LEU A 112 6.54 1.57 -2.56
N GLU A 113 7.30 0.48 -2.48
CA GLU A 113 8.33 0.12 -3.44
C GLU A 113 7.77 -0.99 -4.33
N VAL A 114 7.76 -0.77 -5.64
CA VAL A 114 7.23 -1.72 -6.61
C VAL A 114 8.33 -2.71 -7.00
N VAL A 115 8.07 -3.99 -6.77
CA VAL A 115 8.98 -5.13 -7.04
C VAL A 115 8.29 -6.23 -7.85
N ASP A 116 9.06 -7.10 -8.51
CA ASP A 116 8.59 -8.23 -9.33
C ASP A 116 8.02 -9.42 -8.53
N TYR A 117 8.16 -9.40 -7.21
CA TYR A 117 7.62 -10.41 -6.31
C TYR A 117 6.51 -9.81 -5.42
N GLU A 118 6.37 -10.31 -4.20
CA GLU A 118 5.38 -9.81 -3.24
C GLU A 118 5.62 -8.34 -2.88
N ASN A 119 4.60 -7.51 -3.07
CA ASN A 119 4.64 -6.09 -2.75
C ASN A 119 3.96 -5.78 -1.42
N TYR A 120 4.45 -4.74 -0.75
CA TYR A 120 4.01 -4.32 0.57
C TYR A 120 3.84 -2.81 0.64
N ILE A 121 2.76 -2.36 1.27
CA ILE A 121 2.59 -0.98 1.70
C ILE A 121 3.14 -0.84 3.12
N LEU A 122 4.03 0.12 3.30
CA LEU A 122 4.61 0.49 4.58
C LEU A 122 3.82 1.68 5.12
N ILE A 123 3.08 1.50 6.21
CA ILE A 123 2.15 2.50 6.76
C ILE A 123 2.76 3.13 8.01
N GLU A 124 2.84 4.46 8.01
CA GLU A 124 3.41 5.24 9.11
C GLU A 124 2.38 5.48 10.22
N GLU A 125 2.65 4.96 11.42
CA GLU A 125 1.78 5.17 12.58
C GLU A 125 1.85 6.60 13.16
N PRO A 126 0.80 7.09 13.82
CA PRO A 126 -0.52 6.47 13.91
C PRO A 126 -1.35 6.81 12.68
N VAL A 127 -1.90 5.79 12.01
CA VAL A 127 -3.09 5.98 11.19
C VAL A 127 -4.25 5.88 12.17
N SER A 128 -4.95 6.99 12.41
CA SER A 128 -6.13 7.06 13.29
C SER A 128 -7.31 6.19 12.83
N GLN A 129 -7.13 5.39 11.79
CA GLN A 129 -8.13 4.60 11.10
C GLN A 129 -7.66 3.16 10.82
N GLU A 130 -6.89 2.54 11.73
CA GLU A 130 -6.79 1.07 11.75
C GLU A 130 -8.21 0.49 11.52
N GLU A 131 -9.24 1.05 12.17
CA GLU A 131 -10.64 0.62 12.11
C GLU A 131 -11.26 0.42 10.70
N LYS A 132 -10.83 1.14 9.65
CA LYS A 132 -11.41 0.97 8.30
C LYS A 132 -10.85 -0.24 7.54
N PHE A 133 -9.56 -0.55 7.68
CA PHE A 133 -8.95 -1.76 7.10
C PHE A 133 -9.40 -3.03 7.83
N LEU A 134 -9.74 -2.88 9.13
CA LEU A 134 -10.00 -3.96 10.06
C LEU A 134 -11.42 -4.54 10.01
N LEU A 135 -12.28 -4.08 9.10
CA LEU A 135 -13.67 -4.55 9.01
C LEU A 135 -13.78 -6.02 8.55
N ASN A 136 -12.71 -6.60 7.99
CA ASN A 136 -12.69 -8.01 7.58
C ASN A 136 -11.58 -8.82 8.28
N LYS A 137 -11.98 -9.68 9.22
CA LYS A 137 -11.08 -10.53 10.02
C LYS A 137 -10.24 -11.48 9.16
N GLU A 138 -10.79 -12.00 8.07
CA GLU A 138 -10.08 -12.93 7.19
C GLU A 138 -8.90 -12.23 6.51
N LEU A 139 -9.10 -10.98 6.07
CA LEU A 139 -8.05 -10.17 5.46
C LEU A 139 -6.93 -9.83 6.43
N VAL A 140 -7.26 -9.58 7.70
CA VAL A 140 -6.26 -9.34 8.75
C VAL A 140 -5.42 -10.59 8.98
N LEU A 141 -6.05 -11.77 9.07
CA LEU A 141 -5.33 -13.04 9.24
C LEU A 141 -4.46 -13.37 8.03
N GLU A 142 -4.97 -13.15 6.81
CA GLU A 142 -4.22 -13.31 5.57
C GLU A 142 -3.01 -12.38 5.53
N ASN A 143 -3.20 -11.08 5.82
CA ASN A 143 -2.11 -10.10 5.89
C ASN A 143 -1.02 -10.54 6.87
N ILE A 144 -1.40 -10.94 8.09
CA ILE A 144 -0.46 -11.43 9.10
C ILE A 144 0.32 -12.64 8.58
N GLN A 145 -0.36 -13.62 7.97
CA GLN A 145 0.29 -14.81 7.44
C GLN A 145 1.26 -14.49 6.30
N CYS A 146 0.86 -13.64 5.35
CA CYS A 146 1.71 -13.23 4.23
C CYS A 146 2.92 -12.42 4.70
N CYS A 147 2.74 -11.49 5.65
CA CYS A 147 3.86 -10.74 6.23
C CYS A 147 4.84 -11.65 7.00
N VAL A 148 4.35 -12.65 7.75
CA VAL A 148 5.22 -13.61 8.45
C VAL A 148 6.03 -14.45 7.45
N LYS A 149 5.42 -14.86 6.33
CA LYS A 149 6.11 -15.61 5.26
C LYS A 149 7.17 -14.75 4.57
N GLY A 150 6.84 -13.51 4.22
CA GLY A 150 7.72 -12.55 3.55
C GLY A 150 8.61 -11.73 4.48
N LYS A 151 8.83 -12.19 5.71
CA LYS A 151 9.56 -11.43 6.74
C LYS A 151 10.93 -10.95 6.24
N SER A 152 11.68 -11.80 5.55
CA SER A 152 13.02 -11.44 5.07
C SER A 152 12.97 -10.28 4.08
N ASP A 153 11.97 -10.25 3.21
CA ASP A 153 11.81 -9.21 2.19
C ASP A 153 11.42 -7.89 2.87
N ILE A 154 10.49 -7.94 3.82
CA ILE A 154 10.08 -6.78 4.62
C ILE A 154 11.25 -6.23 5.46
N ASP A 155 12.03 -7.12 6.11
CA ASP A 155 13.21 -6.73 6.90
C ASP A 155 14.26 -6.02 6.01
N ASN A 156 14.41 -6.45 4.74
CA ASN A 156 15.29 -5.80 3.77
C ASN A 156 14.75 -4.42 3.35
N LEU A 157 13.45 -4.31 3.05
CA LEU A 157 12.79 -3.04 2.69
C LEU A 157 12.93 -1.98 3.80
N LEU A 158 12.80 -2.39 5.06
CA LEU A 158 12.79 -1.49 6.21
C LEU A 158 14.15 -1.23 6.85
N GLN A 159 15.21 -1.90 6.38
CA GLN A 159 16.60 -1.67 6.78
C GLN A 159 16.85 -1.54 8.31
N GLY A 160 16.13 -2.35 9.10
CA GLY A 160 16.27 -2.38 10.56
C GLY A 160 15.24 -1.55 11.34
N GLU A 161 14.30 -0.88 10.67
CA GLU A 161 13.15 -0.30 11.35
C GLU A 161 12.20 -1.38 11.91
N SER A 162 11.67 -1.14 13.10
CA SER A 162 10.74 -2.08 13.74
C SER A 162 9.36 -2.03 13.08
N TRP A 163 8.82 -3.21 12.78
CA TRP A 163 7.53 -3.33 12.10
C TRP A 163 6.65 -4.44 12.67
N LYS A 164 5.36 -4.36 12.32
CA LYS A 164 4.36 -5.40 12.56
C LYS A 164 3.41 -5.49 11.36
N PRO A 165 2.76 -6.64 11.11
CA PRO A 165 1.64 -6.68 10.19
C PRO A 165 0.53 -5.75 10.66
N LEU A 166 -0.10 -5.03 9.73
CA LEU A 166 -1.30 -4.25 10.01
C LEU A 166 -2.39 -5.17 10.61
N GLY A 167 -2.91 -4.79 11.78
CA GLY A 167 -3.93 -5.54 12.52
C GLY A 167 -3.42 -6.64 13.47
N ASP A 168 -2.11 -6.77 13.68
CA ASP A 168 -1.54 -7.80 14.59
C ASP A 168 -2.02 -7.65 16.06
N ASN A 169 -2.33 -6.43 16.49
CA ASN A 169 -2.94 -6.14 17.80
C ASN A 169 -4.30 -6.84 18.03
N LEU A 170 -5.00 -7.22 16.96
CA LEU A 170 -6.33 -7.82 17.03
C LEU A 170 -6.31 -9.35 16.97
N LYS A 171 -5.15 -9.95 16.76
CA LYS A 171 -4.97 -11.41 16.72
C LYS A 171 -5.51 -12.08 17.99
N SER A 172 -5.31 -11.44 19.15
CA SER A 172 -5.85 -11.88 20.44
C SER A 172 -7.38 -11.87 20.48
N SER A 173 -8.00 -10.83 19.94
CA SER A 173 -9.45 -10.67 19.88
C SER A 173 -10.08 -11.65 18.89
N ILE A 174 -9.45 -11.89 17.74
CA ILE A 174 -9.92 -12.85 16.72
C ILE A 174 -9.92 -14.28 17.27
N ASN A 175 -8.84 -14.70 17.94
CA ASN A 175 -8.73 -16.03 18.55
C ASN A 175 -9.78 -16.25 19.67
N CYS A 176 -10.13 -15.21 20.43
CA CYS A 176 -11.20 -15.28 21.43
C CYS A 176 -12.59 -15.51 20.80
N PHE A 177 -12.88 -14.99 19.60
CA PHE A 177 -14.16 -15.24 18.93
C PHE A 177 -14.24 -16.65 18.32
N GLN A 178 -13.17 -17.16 17.72
CA GLN A 178 -13.14 -18.52 17.15
C GLN A 178 -13.35 -19.61 18.21
N SER A 179 -12.77 -19.44 19.41
CA SER A 179 -13.02 -20.36 20.51
C SER A 179 -14.50 -20.35 20.92
N GLN A 180 -15.17 -19.20 20.94
CA GLN A 180 -16.59 -19.09 21.32
C GLN A 180 -17.54 -19.68 20.27
N GLU A 181 -17.23 -19.60 18.98
CA GLU A 181 -18.04 -20.23 17.92
C GLU A 181 -17.90 -21.76 17.92
N GLN A 182 -16.70 -22.29 18.17
CA GLN A 182 -16.49 -23.73 18.34
C GLN A 182 -17.27 -24.32 19.54
N TYR A 183 -17.51 -23.53 20.60
CA TYR A 183 -18.35 -23.97 21.72
C TYR A 183 -19.86 -23.92 21.43
N ARG A 184 -20.31 -23.25 20.36
CA ARG A 184 -21.74 -23.21 19.97
C ARG A 184 -22.17 -24.37 19.08
N GLU A 185 -21.23 -25.07 18.43
CA GLU A 185 -21.52 -26.20 17.53
C GLU A 185 -21.54 -27.57 18.20
N LEU A 186 -21.34 -27.67 19.52
CA LEU A 186 -21.50 -28.94 20.22
C LEU A 186 -23.00 -29.28 20.35
N PRO A 187 -23.52 -30.35 19.72
CA PRO A 187 -24.90 -30.74 19.92
C PRO A 187 -25.09 -31.13 21.38
N SER A 188 -26.08 -30.50 22.01
CA SER A 188 -26.52 -30.83 23.36
C SER A 188 -26.96 -32.29 23.34
N ARG A 189 -26.12 -33.17 23.92
CA ARG A 189 -26.47 -34.58 24.12
C ARG A 189 -27.74 -34.64 24.96
N LYS A 190 -28.84 -35.07 24.36
CA LYS A 190 -30.01 -35.64 25.04
C LYS A 190 -30.08 -37.12 24.67
#